data_AF-A0A6A3LDY7-F1
#
_entry.id   AF-A0A6A3LDY7-F1
#
_cell.length_a   1.000
_cell.length_b   1.000
_cell.length_c   1.000
_cell.angle_alpha   90.00
_cell.angle_beta   90.00
_cell.angle_gamma   90.00
#
_symmetry.space_group_name_H-M   'P 1'
#
loop_
_entity.id
_entity.type
_entity.pdbx_description
1 polymer ?
#
loop_
_entity_poly.entity_id
_entity_poly.type
_entity_poly.pdbx_seq_one_letter_code
_entity_poly.pdbx_strand_id
1 'polypeptide(L)'
;MWFADTVLNLDDDVLTATLFMHFPDMLRLCEESPFITKVRKILAELNIGESELLAWSVTITRAFVTSPASTATAADDVEEKHPPALVDLIKRQSEHIDGLILQSKRLGERMLAVESQLCTLTTTPAVDSACSDMSLTVAEQPSPLATKATRSKKKRAQSLSAFWFEWFTAEQ
;
A
#
# COMPACT_ATOMS: atom_id res chain seq x y z
N MET A 1 23.97 19.81 16.19
CA MET A 1 22.84 19.78 15.23
C MET A 1 21.63 19.28 16.01
N TRP A 2 21.00 20.13 16.81
CA TRP A 2 19.80 20.94 16.49
C TRP A 2 18.63 20.09 16.00
N PHE A 3 18.18 19.15 16.82
CA PHE A 3 16.74 18.92 16.94
C PHE A 3 16.24 19.95 17.94
N ALA A 4 16.13 21.22 17.51
CA ALA A 4 15.18 22.06 18.21
C ALA A 4 13.82 21.46 17.90
N ASP A 5 13.09 21.14 18.96
CA ASP A 5 11.64 21.08 18.96
C ASP A 5 11.13 22.20 18.06
N THR A 6 10.83 21.85 16.82
CA THR A 6 9.93 22.64 16.02
C THR A 6 8.60 22.29 16.65
N VAL A 7 8.30 22.95 17.78
CA VAL A 7 6.94 23.04 18.29
C VAL A 7 6.17 23.49 17.07
N LEU A 8 5.47 22.54 16.45
CA LEU A 8 4.59 22.81 15.33
C LEU A 8 3.55 23.73 15.94
N ASN A 9 3.80 25.03 15.86
CA ASN A 9 2.88 26.09 16.26
C ASN A 9 1.77 26.15 15.22
N LEU A 10 1.15 24.99 14.96
CA LEU A 10 -0.17 24.92 14.41
C LEU A 10 -1.08 25.33 15.56
N ASP A 11 -1.76 26.45 15.39
CA ASP A 11 -2.84 26.81 16.29
C ASP A 11 -3.78 25.61 16.43
N ASP A 12 -4.19 25.31 17.67
CA ASP A 12 -5.08 24.18 17.97
C ASP A 12 -6.35 24.21 17.10
N ASP A 13 -6.78 25.41 16.72
CA ASP A 13 -7.90 25.66 15.81
C ASP A 13 -7.64 25.14 14.39
N VAL A 14 -6.42 25.31 13.86
CA VAL A 14 -6.03 24.83 12.52
C VAL A 14 -5.93 23.32 12.50
N LEU A 15 -5.37 22.73 13.57
CA LEU A 15 -5.30 21.29 13.71
C LEU A 15 -6.71 20.69 13.82
N THR A 16 -7.58 21.29 14.63
CA THR A 16 -8.97 20.86 14.80
C THR A 16 -9.77 20.98 13.51
N ALA A 17 -9.64 22.11 12.80
CA ALA A 17 -10.29 22.31 11.50
C ALA A 17 -9.83 21.27 10.47
N THR A 18 -8.53 20.98 10.41
CA THR A 18 -7.96 19.95 9.52
C THR A 18 -8.51 18.56 9.84
N LEU A 19 -8.61 18.25 11.13
CA LEU A 19 -9.12 16.99 11.62
C LEU A 19 -10.60 16.80 11.28
N PHE A 20 -11.40 17.87 11.36
CA PHE A 20 -12.81 17.88 10.96
C PHE A 20 -12.99 17.80 9.44
N MET A 21 -12.11 18.43 8.64
CA MET A 21 -12.14 18.29 7.18
C MET A 21 -11.99 16.83 6.74
N HIS A 22 -11.10 16.07 7.38
CA HIS A 22 -10.83 14.67 7.02
C HIS A 22 -11.69 13.64 7.75
N PHE A 23 -12.58 14.08 8.64
CA PHE A 23 -13.48 13.18 9.37
C PHE A 23 -14.38 12.32 8.44
N PRO A 24 -15.02 12.86 7.39
CA PRO A 24 -15.86 12.05 6.49
C PRO A 24 -15.07 10.97 5.73
N ASP A 25 -13.84 11.30 5.31
CA ASP A 25 -12.97 10.39 4.59
C ASP A 25 -12.49 9.26 5.51
N MET A 26 -12.05 9.61 6.72
CA MET A 26 -11.65 8.64 7.75
C MET A 26 -12.81 7.73 8.14
N LEU A 27 -14.03 8.26 8.22
CA LEU A 27 -15.23 7.47 8.52
C LEU A 27 -15.51 6.44 7.42
N ARG A 28 -15.32 6.81 6.14
CA ARG A 28 -15.50 5.87 5.01
C ARG A 28 -14.41 4.81 4.90
N LEU A 29 -13.16 5.17 5.24
CA LEU A 29 -12.00 4.30 5.06
C LEU A 29 -11.79 3.37 6.27
N CYS A 30 -12.05 3.85 7.48
CA CYS A 30 -11.83 3.11 8.71
C CYS A 30 -12.74 3.62 9.84
N GLU A 31 -13.96 3.11 9.89
CA GLU A 31 -14.96 3.49 10.89
C GLU A 31 -14.55 3.13 12.33
N GLU A 32 -13.80 2.04 12.52
CA GLU A 32 -13.34 1.57 13.84
C GLU A 32 -12.07 2.28 14.32
N SER A 33 -11.58 3.25 13.57
CA SER A 33 -10.37 4.00 13.96
C SER A 33 -10.54 4.62 15.35
N PRO A 34 -9.50 4.59 16.21
CA PRO A 34 -9.55 5.24 17.52
C PRO A 34 -9.83 6.75 17.42
N PHE A 35 -9.50 7.37 16.29
CA PHE A 35 -9.88 8.74 15.99
C PHE A 35 -11.41 8.90 15.90
N ILE A 36 -12.09 8.10 15.07
CA ILE A 36 -13.53 8.16 14.87
C ILE A 36 -14.27 7.89 16.18
N THR A 37 -13.81 6.90 16.94
CA THR A 37 -14.37 6.58 18.26
C THR A 37 -14.25 7.74 19.25
N LYS A 38 -13.09 8.42 19.28
CA LYS A 38 -12.89 9.61 20.13
C LYS A 38 -13.78 10.78 19.71
N VAL A 39 -13.88 11.05 18.41
CA VAL A 39 -14.73 12.13 17.89
C VAL A 39 -16.20 11.88 18.21
N ARG A 40 -16.71 10.65 17.99
CA ARG A 40 -18.08 10.27 18.37
C ARG A 40 -18.35 10.45 19.86
N LYS A 41 -17.41 10.06 20.71
CA LYS A 41 -17.53 10.23 22.16
C LYS A 41 -17.64 11.71 22.53
N ILE A 42 -16.79 12.57 21.96
CA ILE A 42 -16.80 14.01 22.21
C ILE A 42 -18.10 14.64 21.68
N LEU A 43 -18.57 14.23 20.50
CA LEU A 43 -19.85 14.68 19.94
C LEU A 43 -21.02 14.31 20.86
N ALA A 44 -21.02 13.10 21.42
CA ALA A 44 -22.03 12.66 22.37
C ALA A 44 -21.97 13.46 23.69
N GLU A 45 -20.78 13.77 24.20
CA GLU A 45 -20.59 14.62 25.38
C GLU A 45 -21.07 16.07 25.16
N LEU A 46 -20.89 16.59 23.93
CA LEU A 46 -21.30 17.93 23.55
C LEU A 46 -22.74 18.00 23.00
N ASN A 47 -23.45 16.86 22.91
CA ASN A 47 -24.78 16.72 22.33
C ASN A 47 -24.89 17.29 20.89
N ILE A 48 -23.82 17.13 20.11
CA ILE A 48 -23.73 17.54 18.71
C ILE A 48 -23.98 16.31 17.84
N GLY A 49 -24.81 16.45 16.82
CA GLY A 49 -25.07 15.37 15.88
C GLY A 49 -23.89 15.15 14.92
N GLU A 50 -23.64 13.90 14.50
CA GLU A 50 -22.66 13.62 13.44
C GLU A 50 -22.99 14.42 12.16
N SER A 51 -24.28 14.65 11.88
CA SER A 51 -24.75 15.50 10.78
C SER A 51 -24.27 16.96 10.86
N GLU A 52 -24.14 17.52 12.07
CA GLU A 52 -23.63 18.88 12.27
C GLU A 52 -22.13 18.92 12.02
N LEU A 53 -21.38 17.92 12.49
CA LEU A 53 -19.96 17.79 12.18
C LEU A 53 -19.71 17.64 10.68
N LEU A 54 -20.54 16.88 9.97
CA LEU A 54 -20.49 16.76 8.52
C LEU A 54 -20.83 18.09 7.81
N ALA A 55 -21.76 18.88 8.35
CA ALA A 55 -22.04 20.22 7.83
C ALA A 55 -20.84 21.16 8.05
N TRP A 56 -20.16 21.05 9.19
CA TRP A 56 -18.95 21.81 9.50
C TRP A 56 -17.78 21.40 8.61
N SER A 57 -17.55 20.10 8.40
CA SER A 57 -16.47 19.65 7.51
C SER A 57 -16.64 20.22 6.11
N VAL A 58 -17.83 20.18 5.53
CA VAL A 58 -18.14 20.79 4.22
C VAL A 58 -17.91 22.30 4.23
N THR A 59 -18.32 23.00 5.31
CA THR A 59 -18.18 24.45 5.43
C THR A 59 -16.70 24.86 5.55
N ILE A 60 -15.92 24.13 6.35
CA ILE A 60 -14.49 24.34 6.54
C ILE A 60 -13.76 24.01 5.23
N THR A 61 -14.01 22.85 4.61
CA THR A 61 -13.42 22.51 3.31
C THR A 61 -13.74 23.56 2.24
N ARG A 62 -14.96 24.10 2.21
CA ARG A 62 -15.29 25.21 1.29
C ARG A 62 -14.49 26.47 1.61
N ALA A 63 -14.37 26.84 2.88
CA ALA A 63 -13.62 28.03 3.29
C ALA A 63 -12.12 27.93 3.01
N PHE A 64 -11.51 26.75 3.19
CA PHE A 64 -10.06 26.56 3.06
C PHE A 64 -9.61 26.04 1.69
N VAL A 65 -10.39 25.17 1.04
CA VAL A 65 -10.06 24.57 -0.26
C VAL A 65 -10.72 25.34 -1.41
N THR A 66 -11.89 25.93 -1.19
CA THR A 66 -12.62 26.77 -2.18
C THR A 66 -12.49 28.27 -1.86
N SER A 67 -11.33 28.70 -1.35
CA SER A 67 -11.05 30.12 -1.17
C SER A 67 -11.21 30.88 -2.51
N PRO A 68 -11.85 32.07 -2.53
CA PRO A 68 -12.41 32.66 -3.74
C PRO A 68 -11.32 33.39 -4.54
N ALA A 69 -10.55 32.62 -5.31
CA ALA A 69 -9.97 33.09 -6.57
C ALA A 69 -10.80 32.61 -7.78
N SER A 70 -12.00 32.08 -7.55
CA SER A 70 -12.93 31.68 -8.61
C SER A 70 -14.31 32.28 -8.34
N THR A 71 -14.43 33.55 -8.71
CA THR A 71 -15.62 34.28 -9.17
C THR A 71 -16.97 33.94 -8.57
N ALA A 72 -17.56 34.93 -7.90
CA ALA A 72 -18.98 35.10 -7.72
C ALA A 72 -19.78 34.73 -8.98
N THR A 73 -20.67 33.74 -8.87
CA THR A 73 -21.87 33.70 -9.71
C THR A 73 -22.97 33.01 -8.90
N ALA A 74 -23.85 33.82 -8.33
CA ALA A 74 -25.18 33.39 -7.98
C ALA A 74 -26.00 33.31 -9.28
N ALA A 75 -26.81 32.25 -9.39
CA ALA A 75 -27.90 32.06 -10.36
C ALA A 75 -27.54 32.18 -11.85
N ASP A 76 -27.42 31.05 -12.56
CA ASP A 76 -28.44 30.61 -13.52
C ASP A 76 -28.06 29.25 -14.13
N ASP A 77 -29.09 28.53 -14.55
CA ASP A 77 -29.11 27.21 -15.17
C ASP A 77 -28.33 27.15 -16.51
N VAL A 78 -27.14 26.54 -16.57
CA VAL A 78 -26.51 26.03 -17.83
C VAL A 78 -25.46 24.95 -17.51
N GLU A 79 -25.75 23.72 -17.93
CA GLU A 79 -24.83 22.64 -18.35
C GLU A 79 -23.54 22.45 -17.54
N GLU A 80 -23.45 21.33 -16.79
CA GLU A 80 -22.23 20.83 -16.13
C GLU A 80 -21.08 20.65 -17.14
N LYS A 81 -20.42 21.74 -17.46
CA LYS A 81 -19.13 21.73 -18.14
C LYS A 81 -18.13 21.39 -17.06
N HIS A 82 -17.90 20.08 -16.84
CA HIS A 82 -16.81 19.61 -15.99
C HIS A 82 -15.57 20.47 -16.26
N PRO A 83 -14.88 20.97 -15.23
CA PRO A 83 -13.77 21.90 -15.42
C PRO A 83 -12.78 21.25 -16.38
N PRO A 84 -12.35 21.93 -17.46
CA PRO A 84 -11.56 21.31 -18.54
C PRO A 84 -10.29 20.63 -18.03
N ALA A 85 -9.73 21.14 -16.93
CA ALA A 85 -8.59 20.55 -16.23
C ALA A 85 -8.86 19.12 -15.67
N LEU A 86 -10.08 18.84 -15.20
CA LEU A 86 -10.45 17.51 -14.70
C LEU A 86 -10.58 16.51 -15.85
N VAL A 87 -11.17 16.94 -16.98
CA VAL A 87 -11.29 16.10 -18.18
C VAL A 87 -9.90 15.76 -18.73
N ASP A 88 -9.00 16.74 -18.81
CA ASP A 88 -7.62 16.53 -19.24
C ASP A 88 -6.84 15.60 -18.30
N LEU A 89 -7.07 15.71 -16.98
CA LEU A 89 -6.47 14.82 -15.99
C LEU A 89 -6.97 13.38 -16.15
N ILE A 90 -8.28 13.19 -16.27
CA ILE A 90 -8.89 11.87 -16.47
C ILE A 90 -8.32 11.23 -17.74
N LYS A 91 -8.27 11.99 -18.84
CA LYS A 91 -7.71 11.51 -20.10
C LYS A 91 -6.26 11.04 -19.95
N ARG A 92 -5.41 11.84 -19.29
CA ARG A 92 -4.02 11.48 -19.01
C ARG A 92 -3.92 10.22 -18.15
N GLN A 93 -4.78 10.08 -17.14
CA GLN A 93 -4.80 8.90 -16.29
C GLN A 93 -5.24 7.66 -17.08
N SER A 94 -6.24 7.77 -17.97
CA SER A 94 -6.66 6.70 -18.86
C SER A 94 -5.51 6.25 -19.78
N GLU A 95 -4.79 7.17 -20.40
CA GLU A 95 -3.63 6.86 -21.25
C GLU A 95 -2.53 6.11 -20.47
N HIS A 96 -2.30 6.49 -19.21
CA HIS A 96 -1.33 5.80 -18.35
C HIS A 96 -1.78 4.37 -18.00
N ILE A 97 -3.07 4.18 -17.71
CA ILE A 97 -3.67 2.86 -17.46
C ILE A 97 -3.54 1.98 -18.69
N ASP A 98 -3.84 2.48 -19.89
CA ASP A 98 -3.70 1.73 -21.14
C ASP A 98 -2.26 1.28 -21.38
N GLY A 99 -1.28 2.15 -21.08
CA GLY A 99 0.14 1.81 -21.13
C GLY A 99 0.51 0.67 -20.18
N LEU A 100 0.03 0.71 -18.93
CA LEU A 100 0.25 -0.34 -17.94
C LEU A 100 -0.42 -1.67 -18.35
N ILE A 101 -1.63 -1.62 -18.90
CA ILE A 101 -2.34 -2.81 -19.42
C ILE A 101 -1.53 -3.45 -20.55
N LEU A 102 -1.01 -2.66 -21.48
CA LEU A 102 -0.21 -3.17 -22.59
C LEU A 102 1.10 -3.81 -22.11
N GLN A 103 1.75 -3.21 -21.12
CA GLN A 103 2.95 -3.80 -20.50
C GLN A 103 2.65 -5.12 -19.78
N SER A 104 1.56 -5.16 -19.01
CA SER A 104 1.12 -6.37 -18.31
C SER A 104 0.81 -7.51 -19.30
N LYS A 105 0.08 -7.21 -20.39
CA LYS A 105 -0.21 -8.18 -21.45
C LYS A 105 1.08 -8.73 -22.08
N ARG A 106 2.02 -7.85 -22.44
CA ARG A 106 3.32 -8.27 -23.01
C ARG A 106 4.13 -9.12 -22.04
N LEU A 107 4.11 -8.78 -20.74
CA LEU A 107 4.79 -9.56 -19.72
C LEU A 107 4.16 -10.96 -19.59
N GLY A 108 2.82 -11.04 -19.63
CA GLY A 108 2.08 -12.31 -19.65
C GLY A 108 2.44 -13.19 -20.84
N GLU A 109 2.52 -12.62 -22.05
CA GLU A 109 2.94 -13.36 -23.25
C GLU A 109 4.38 -13.89 -23.14
N ARG A 110 5.31 -13.08 -22.61
CA ARG A 110 6.69 -13.52 -22.39
C ARG A 110 6.79 -14.63 -21.34
N MET A 111 6.02 -14.52 -20.27
CA MET A 111 5.97 -15.54 -19.22
C MET A 111 5.43 -16.86 -19.77
N LEU A 112 4.34 -16.82 -20.52
CA LEU A 112 3.77 -18.01 -21.17
C LEU A 112 4.75 -18.63 -22.17
N ALA A 113 5.50 -17.83 -22.92
CA ALA A 113 6.57 -18.32 -23.79
C ALA A 113 7.68 -19.02 -22.99
N VAL A 114 8.12 -18.44 -21.87
CA VAL A 114 9.12 -19.06 -20.97
C VAL A 114 8.59 -20.36 -20.35
N GLU A 115 7.35 -20.38 -19.89
CA GLU A 115 6.69 -21.58 -19.36
C GLU A 115 6.59 -22.69 -20.42
N SER A 116 6.23 -22.33 -21.66
CA SER A 116 6.18 -23.30 -22.77
C SER A 116 7.56 -23.89 -23.08
N GLN A 117 8.62 -23.09 -23.07
CA GLN A 117 9.99 -23.56 -23.25
C GLN A 117 10.42 -24.51 -22.12
N LEU A 118 10.08 -24.17 -20.87
CA LEU A 118 10.34 -25.03 -19.72
C LEU A 118 9.58 -26.36 -19.82
N CYS A 119 8.31 -26.33 -20.22
CA CYS A 119 7.52 -27.54 -20.46
C CYS A 119 8.13 -28.42 -21.56
N THR A 120 8.58 -27.85 -22.68
CA THR A 120 9.23 -28.64 -23.76
C THR A 120 10.54 -29.29 -23.29
N LEU A 121 11.34 -28.59 -22.48
CA LEU A 121 12.56 -29.13 -21.87
C LEU A 121 12.26 -30.25 -20.88
N THR A 122 11.10 -30.20 -20.21
CA THR A 122 10.70 -31.19 -19.19
C THR A 122 9.96 -32.39 -19.81
N THR A 123 9.34 -32.24 -20.98
CA THR A 123 8.56 -33.27 -21.70
C THR A 123 9.29 -33.82 -22.93
N THR A 124 10.62 -33.73 -22.99
CA THR A 124 11.37 -34.53 -23.96
C THR A 124 11.52 -35.95 -23.40
N PRO A 125 10.93 -36.99 -24.01
CA PRO A 125 11.10 -38.35 -23.52
C PRO A 125 12.55 -38.77 -23.71
N ALA A 126 13.13 -39.33 -22.65
CA ALA A 126 14.34 -40.13 -22.74
C ALA A 126 14.09 -41.28 -23.73
N VAL A 127 14.60 -41.14 -24.95
CA VAL A 127 14.84 -42.25 -25.87
C VAL A 127 16.33 -42.20 -26.22
N ASP A 128 17.05 -43.10 -25.56
CA ASP A 128 18.29 -43.77 -25.93
C ASP A 128 19.24 -43.08 -26.93
N SER A 129 20.41 -42.69 -26.42
CA SER A 129 21.66 -43.10 -27.06
C SER A 129 22.81 -43.09 -26.07
N ALA A 130 23.35 -44.27 -25.83
CA ALA A 130 24.49 -44.52 -24.96
C ALA A 130 25.77 -43.88 -25.53
N CYS A 131 26.55 -43.25 -24.65
CA CYS A 131 28.00 -43.35 -24.70
C CYS A 131 28.56 -43.21 -23.29
N SER A 132 28.93 -44.36 -22.71
CA SER A 132 29.92 -44.44 -21.63
C SER A 132 31.19 -43.68 -22.03
N ASP A 133 31.81 -42.96 -21.09
CA ASP A 133 33.10 -43.39 -20.50
C ASP A 133 33.56 -42.45 -19.36
N MET A 134 34.35 -43.02 -18.46
CA MET A 134 35.17 -42.45 -17.37
C MET A 134 34.41 -41.92 -16.13
N SER A 135 34.01 -42.74 -15.14
CA SER A 135 34.78 -43.59 -14.21
C SER A 135 35.17 -42.89 -12.88
N LEU A 136 35.01 -43.68 -11.80
CA LEU A 136 35.49 -43.55 -10.42
C LEU A 136 34.65 -42.65 -9.47
N THR A 137 34.12 -43.07 -8.33
CA THR A 137 34.05 -44.36 -7.61
C THR A 137 32.98 -44.21 -6.52
N VAL A 138 32.24 -45.30 -6.30
CA VAL A 138 31.38 -45.56 -5.13
C VAL A 138 32.24 -45.65 -3.85
N ALA A 139 31.83 -44.99 -2.77
CA ALA A 139 32.13 -45.43 -1.41
C ALA A 139 31.06 -44.92 -0.42
N GLU A 140 30.18 -45.86 -0.06
CA GLU A 140 29.44 -46.04 1.20
C GLU A 140 29.10 -44.86 2.13
N GLN A 141 27.80 -44.72 2.38
CA GLN A 141 27.20 -44.30 3.65
C GLN A 141 27.60 -45.30 4.77
N PRO A 142 27.78 -44.90 6.05
CA PRO A 142 26.62 -44.73 6.96
C PRO A 142 26.79 -43.66 8.08
N SER A 143 25.66 -43.09 8.51
CA SER A 143 25.47 -42.43 9.83
C SER A 143 25.49 -43.52 10.94
N PRO A 144 25.91 -43.33 12.22
CA PRO A 144 25.42 -42.28 13.12
C PRO A 144 26.29 -41.79 14.32
N LEU A 145 25.81 -40.70 14.94
CA LEU A 145 25.90 -40.30 16.37
C LEU A 145 27.16 -39.60 16.95
N ALA A 146 26.90 -38.33 17.33
CA ALA A 146 27.28 -37.64 18.57
C ALA A 146 28.76 -37.32 18.87
N THR A 147 29.11 -36.04 18.67
CA THR A 147 30.02 -35.32 19.60
C THR A 147 29.52 -33.89 19.84
N LYS A 148 29.61 -33.48 21.10
CA LYS A 148 29.12 -32.22 21.67
C LYS A 148 30.14 -31.08 21.44
N ALA A 149 29.58 -29.87 21.47
CA ALA A 149 30.19 -28.59 21.85
C ALA A 149 31.11 -27.89 20.83
N THR A 150 30.59 -26.81 20.24
CA THR A 150 30.98 -25.44 20.65
C THR A 150 30.01 -24.44 20.02
N ARG A 151 29.37 -23.65 20.89
CA ARG A 151 28.43 -22.59 20.53
C ARG A 151 29.19 -21.46 19.87
N SER A 152 29.34 -21.49 18.55
CA SER A 152 29.58 -20.28 17.78
C SER A 152 28.22 -19.62 17.53
N LYS A 153 28.01 -18.46 18.17
CA LYS A 153 26.81 -17.63 17.95
C LYS A 153 26.93 -16.99 16.57
N LYS A 154 26.81 -17.82 15.53
CA LYS A 154 26.68 -17.38 14.15
C LYS A 154 25.38 -16.60 14.13
N LYS A 155 25.47 -15.27 13.98
CA LYS A 155 24.33 -14.43 13.60
C LYS A 155 23.86 -14.98 12.25
N ARG A 156 23.03 -16.01 12.30
CA ARG A 156 22.22 -16.47 11.18
C ARG A 156 21.52 -15.21 10.74
N ALA A 157 21.76 -14.77 9.51
CA ALA A 157 20.98 -13.71 8.91
C ALA A 157 19.52 -14.06 9.19
N GLN A 158 18.90 -13.33 10.12
CA GLN A 158 17.49 -13.52 10.39
C GLN A 158 16.84 -13.19 9.07
N SER A 159 16.16 -14.18 8.49
CA SER A 159 15.34 -13.96 7.32
C SER A 159 14.45 -12.76 7.61
N LEU A 160 14.31 -11.83 6.66
CA LEU A 160 13.43 -10.67 6.83
C LEU A 160 12.01 -11.09 7.27
N SER A 161 11.57 -12.28 6.86
CA SER A 161 10.31 -12.87 7.32
C SER A 161 10.27 -13.17 8.83
N ALA A 162 11.37 -13.62 9.43
CA ALA A 162 11.46 -13.87 10.86
C ALA A 162 11.45 -12.56 11.66
N PHE A 163 12.10 -11.52 11.15
CA PHE A 163 12.08 -10.18 11.76
C PHE A 163 10.68 -9.55 11.71
N TRP A 164 9.99 -9.70 10.58
CA TRP A 164 8.63 -9.17 10.41
C TRP A 164 7.62 -9.87 11.32
N PHE A 165 7.72 -11.20 11.44
CA PHE A 165 6.84 -11.98 12.31
C PHE A 165 7.04 -11.62 13.79
N GLU A 166 8.29 -11.48 14.24
CA GLU A 166 8.62 -11.10 15.61
C GLU A 166 8.05 -9.71 15.96
N TRP A 167 8.17 -8.73 15.05
CA TRP A 167 7.60 -7.39 15.23
C TRP A 167 6.07 -7.42 15.32
N PHE A 168 5.39 -8.17 14.44
CA PHE A 168 3.92 -8.29 14.45
C PHE A 168 3.37 -8.89 15.76
N THR A 169 4.09 -9.85 16.35
CA THR A 169 3.65 -10.51 17.59
C THR A 169 4.07 -9.80 18.87
N ALA A 170 4.98 -8.82 18.81
CA ALA A 170 5.48 -8.10 19.98
C ALA A 170 4.52 -6.99 20.48
N GLU A 171 3.50 -6.64 19.70
CA GLU A 171 2.58 -5.52 19.97
C GLU A 171 1.18 -5.96 20.47
N GLN A 172 1.09 -7.10 21.19
CA GLN A 172 -0.15 -7.52 21.88
C GLN A 172 -0.07 -7.31 23.39
#